data_AF-A0A927GE89-F1
#
_entry.id   AF-A0A927GE89-F1
#
_cell.length_a   1.000
_cell.length_b   1.000
_cell.length_c   1.000
_cell.angle_alpha   90.00
_cell.angle_beta   90.00
_cell.angle_gamma   90.00
#
_symmetry.space_group_name_H-M   'P 1'
#
loop_
_entity.id
_entity.type
_entity.pdbx_description
1 polymer ?
#
loop_
_entity_poly.entity_id
_entity_poly.type
_entity_poly.pdbx_seq_one_letter_code
_entity_poly.pdbx_strand_id
1 'polypeptide(L)'
;MRSNVYVFCFLVLSLTVQAQSPFVPLNADYYHLIDRLEIRQNRWADGFHSTVKPYNRQSIIQLTDSLLSHPGRNFSDSDYFNFDYLRNDSWEWVDPNDSTQVDPFTKHLRTPFAPGDSREPILKHFYHKKADLYSLQTPDIDLHINPALYVGLGIENTSGDALASNQRLMFVNTRGLEIRGSIGRKLGFYTFFSDTQASYPEYIRQYGRIYSGDSTNSAPGEGFIKPFGSNGAVDYLSARGYITLNTLKVINIQFGHDRNFFGNGFRSLLLSDNAPASLFLKLTTRLGKRIQYTNLFSSLQNKQQPLPAGDHLIPQKFTAIHHLSVNINDHMNLGVFEAEVFSRDRLDISYLNPIILYRYVESSQGSADNALIGLDFKANFLSQFLVYTQIMIDEFRLKALREGKGDWTNKFAIQLGAKYIDAFNVPNLDLQTEFNLARPFTYSHERSATVNSGQTNYANYNQPLAHPLGANFLEGIGIVRYQQKRLTGNGIFGIMMYGADPANDLNYGGNILKDYNGRVRNEGNFIGQGRKTIITYLDLRASYMLRHNIFLEGRYMYRFQDSQYRPDSYTDQTASFGLRWNMPYRNWVF
;
A
#
# COMPACT_ATOMS: atom_id res chain seq x y z
N MET A 1 -36.39 -51.68 8.58
CA MET A 1 -35.08 -51.14 9.05
C MET A 1 -34.24 -50.89 7.81
N ARG A 2 -33.71 -49.71 7.46
CA ARG A 2 -33.70 -48.35 8.00
C ARG A 2 -33.72 -47.43 6.77
N SER A 3 -34.54 -46.36 6.79
CA SER A 3 -34.55 -45.37 5.73
C SER A 3 -33.32 -44.45 5.83
N ASN A 4 -32.75 -44.17 4.67
CA ASN A 4 -31.77 -43.12 4.44
C ASN A 4 -32.50 -41.78 4.41
N VAL A 5 -32.28 -40.92 5.41
CA VAL A 5 -32.45 -39.47 5.27
C VAL A 5 -31.42 -38.79 6.17
N TYR A 6 -30.23 -38.54 5.63
CA TYR A 6 -29.36 -37.48 6.18
C TYR A 6 -29.92 -36.16 5.67
N VAL A 7 -30.83 -35.57 6.45
CA VAL A 7 -31.28 -34.19 6.24
C VAL A 7 -30.07 -33.30 6.49
N PHE A 8 -29.54 -32.79 5.40
CA PHE A 8 -28.60 -31.69 5.32
C PHE A 8 -29.23 -30.47 6.01
N CYS A 9 -28.99 -30.32 7.32
CA CYS A 9 -29.32 -29.10 8.05
C CYS A 9 -28.31 -28.01 7.69
N PHE A 10 -28.30 -27.59 6.42
CA PHE A 10 -28.00 -26.20 6.09
C PHE A 10 -29.25 -25.40 6.46
N LEU A 11 -29.40 -25.19 7.77
CA LEU A 11 -30.45 -24.35 8.31
C LEU A 11 -30.22 -22.95 7.74
N VAL A 12 -31.17 -22.59 6.89
CA VAL A 12 -31.46 -21.27 6.36
C VAL A 12 -31.50 -20.29 7.52
N LEU A 13 -30.32 -19.80 7.89
CA LEU A 13 -30.18 -18.54 8.57
C LEU A 13 -30.42 -17.51 7.47
N SER A 14 -31.65 -17.02 7.41
CA SER A 14 -32.03 -15.75 6.80
C SER A 14 -31.28 -14.62 7.51
N LEU A 15 -29.95 -14.61 7.36
CA LEU A 15 -29.13 -13.48 7.71
C LEU A 15 -29.57 -12.38 6.76
N THR A 16 -30.07 -11.30 7.35
CA THR A 16 -30.00 -9.98 6.75
C THR A 16 -28.53 -9.70 6.45
N VAL A 17 -28.06 -10.19 5.30
CA VAL A 17 -26.71 -9.92 4.79
C VAL A 17 -26.74 -8.47 4.38
N GLN A 18 -25.94 -7.65 5.06
CA GLN A 18 -25.81 -6.23 4.75
C GLN A 18 -25.25 -6.07 3.33
N ALA A 19 -25.67 -4.98 2.69
CA ALA A 19 -25.20 -4.62 1.37
C ALA A 19 -23.66 -4.55 1.37
N GLN A 20 -23.05 -5.13 0.34
CA GLN A 20 -21.60 -5.30 0.27
C GLN A 20 -20.94 -4.19 -0.52
N SER A 21 -19.88 -3.67 0.07
CA SER A 21 -19.20 -2.49 -0.38
C SER A 21 -17.83 -2.85 -0.94
N PRO A 22 -17.50 -2.45 -2.19
CA PRO A 22 -16.15 -2.59 -2.69
C PRO A 22 -15.18 -1.75 -1.85
N PHE A 23 -13.90 -2.09 -1.93
CA PHE A 23 -12.82 -1.41 -1.25
C PHE A 23 -12.31 -0.23 -2.07
N VAL A 24 -11.88 0.84 -1.40
CA VAL A 24 -11.20 1.95 -2.04
C VAL A 24 -9.76 1.53 -2.38
N PRO A 25 -9.30 1.67 -3.63
CA PRO A 25 -7.94 1.33 -4.02
C PRO A 25 -6.91 2.10 -3.17
N LEU A 26 -5.77 1.49 -2.89
CA LEU A 26 -4.70 2.15 -2.14
C LEU A 26 -4.27 3.46 -2.83
N ASN A 27 -4.41 4.56 -2.10
CA ASN A 27 -4.12 5.92 -2.55
C ASN A 27 -3.66 6.75 -1.34
N ALA A 28 -2.40 7.21 -1.36
CA ALA A 28 -1.81 7.89 -0.22
C ALA A 28 -2.59 9.15 0.22
N ASP A 29 -3.12 9.92 -0.72
CA ASP A 29 -3.86 11.15 -0.41
C ASP A 29 -5.23 10.82 0.18
N TYR A 30 -5.93 9.84 -0.40
CA TYR A 30 -7.24 9.40 0.08
C TYR A 30 -7.16 8.79 1.47
N TYR A 31 -6.19 7.92 1.71
CA TYR A 31 -6.00 7.25 3.00
C TYR A 31 -5.50 8.21 4.08
N HIS A 32 -4.72 9.23 3.71
CA HIS A 32 -4.38 10.30 4.64
C HIS A 32 -5.60 11.06 5.15
N LEU A 33 -6.61 11.33 4.30
CA LEU A 33 -7.86 11.94 4.76
C LEU A 33 -8.58 11.05 5.79
N ILE A 34 -8.64 9.73 5.54
CA ILE A 34 -9.26 8.78 6.47
C ILE A 34 -8.52 8.74 7.80
N ASP A 35 -7.18 8.63 7.76
CA ASP A 35 -6.34 8.66 8.96
C ASP A 35 -6.57 9.96 9.74
N ARG A 36 -6.62 11.11 9.05
CA ARG A 36 -6.87 12.40 9.66
C ARG A 36 -8.23 12.43 10.37
N LEU A 37 -9.27 11.93 9.72
CA LEU A 37 -10.62 11.89 10.31
C LEU A 37 -10.68 10.97 11.54
N GLU A 38 -10.06 9.79 11.50
CA GLU A 38 -9.96 8.90 12.67
C GLU A 38 -9.19 9.57 13.82
N ILE A 39 -8.10 10.27 13.52
CA ILE A 39 -7.33 11.03 14.52
C ILE A 39 -8.22 12.11 15.16
N ARG A 40 -8.95 12.89 14.34
CA ARG A 40 -9.89 13.91 14.83
C ARG A 40 -11.00 13.35 15.69
N GLN A 41 -11.47 12.13 15.40
CA GLN A 41 -12.51 11.48 16.18
C GLN A 41 -12.07 11.19 17.61
N ASN A 42 -10.75 11.05 17.83
CA ASN A 42 -10.15 10.66 19.10
C ASN A 42 -10.73 9.37 19.68
N ARG A 43 -11.15 8.48 18.77
CA ARG A 43 -11.50 7.09 19.04
C ARG A 43 -11.34 6.29 17.75
N TRP A 44 -11.18 4.98 17.84
CA TRP A 44 -11.11 4.12 16.66
C TRP A 44 -12.43 4.10 15.86
N ALA A 45 -12.31 4.00 14.55
CA ALA A 45 -13.46 3.80 13.68
C ALA A 45 -14.16 2.46 13.99
N ASP A 46 -15.48 2.46 14.13
CA ASP A 46 -16.23 1.23 14.45
C ASP A 46 -16.29 0.25 13.26
N GLY A 47 -16.13 0.77 12.04
CA GLY A 47 -16.32 0.01 10.80
C GLY A 47 -15.08 -0.77 10.34
N PHE A 48 -13.87 -0.45 10.81
CA PHE A 48 -12.63 -1.09 10.36
C PHE A 48 -11.48 -0.87 11.34
N HIS A 49 -10.46 -1.73 11.28
CA HIS A 49 -9.18 -1.47 11.95
C HIS A 49 -8.20 -0.84 10.96
N SER A 50 -7.79 0.41 11.19
CA SER A 50 -6.98 1.19 10.25
C SER A 50 -5.56 0.64 9.97
N THR A 51 -5.11 -0.38 10.71
CA THR A 51 -3.83 -1.05 10.44
C THR A 51 -3.89 -1.91 9.15
N VAL A 52 -5.05 -2.48 8.79
CA VAL A 52 -5.18 -3.39 7.64
C VAL A 52 -5.90 -2.70 6.50
N LYS A 53 -5.23 -2.54 5.37
CA LYS A 53 -5.74 -1.85 4.16
C LYS A 53 -5.82 -2.83 2.97
N PRO A 54 -6.73 -2.61 2.00
CA PRO A 54 -7.61 -1.46 1.84
C PRO A 54 -8.87 -1.44 2.73
N TYR A 55 -9.57 -0.30 2.80
CA TYR A 55 -10.83 -0.12 3.53
C TYR A 55 -12.06 -0.18 2.61
N ASN A 56 -13.17 -0.72 3.12
CA ASN A 56 -14.45 -0.75 2.41
C ASN A 56 -15.11 0.64 2.42
N ARG A 57 -15.77 1.00 1.31
CA ARG A 57 -16.41 2.31 1.15
C ARG A 57 -17.48 2.60 2.20
N GLN A 58 -18.29 1.61 2.54
CA GLN A 58 -19.33 1.75 3.56
C GLN A 58 -18.77 2.14 4.92
N SER A 59 -17.63 1.58 5.35
CA SER A 59 -17.09 1.91 6.66
C SER A 59 -16.37 3.25 6.69
N ILE A 60 -15.93 3.75 5.54
CA ILE A 60 -15.49 5.14 5.38
C ILE A 60 -16.68 6.09 5.60
N ILE A 61 -17.84 5.79 5.01
CA ILE A 61 -19.07 6.58 5.25
C ILE A 61 -19.51 6.52 6.71
N GLN A 62 -19.45 5.35 7.35
CA GLN A 62 -19.74 5.23 8.80
C GLN A 62 -18.83 6.13 9.65
N LEU A 63 -17.55 6.26 9.29
CA LEU A 63 -16.62 7.17 9.96
C LEU A 63 -17.03 8.63 9.74
N THR A 64 -17.37 9.02 8.51
CA THR A 64 -17.80 10.40 8.23
C THR A 64 -19.09 10.77 8.96
N ASP A 65 -20.07 9.87 8.98
CA ASP A 65 -21.37 10.10 9.64
C ASP A 65 -21.23 10.17 11.16
N SER A 66 -20.34 9.34 11.72
CA SER A 66 -20.03 9.37 13.15
C SER A 66 -19.40 10.70 13.58
N LEU A 67 -18.50 11.24 12.75
CA LEU A 67 -17.84 12.53 13.01
C LEU A 67 -18.78 13.73 12.83
N LEU A 68 -19.63 13.71 11.80
CA LEU A 68 -20.58 14.79 11.52
C LEU A 68 -21.69 14.86 12.59
N SER A 69 -22.13 13.70 13.12
CA SER A 69 -23.12 13.64 14.19
C SER A 69 -22.57 14.04 15.57
N HIS A 70 -21.30 13.75 15.83
CA HIS A 70 -20.66 14.01 17.12
C HIS A 70 -19.29 14.68 16.93
N PRO A 71 -19.25 15.95 16.51
CA PRO A 71 -17.99 16.65 16.29
C PRO A 71 -17.26 16.87 17.62
N GLY A 72 -16.06 16.30 17.77
CA GLY A 72 -15.22 16.54 18.95
C GLY A 72 -14.64 17.97 19.01
N ARG A 73 -14.52 18.63 17.85
CA ARG A 73 -14.12 20.05 17.70
C ARG A 73 -14.61 20.58 16.35
N ASN A 74 -14.69 21.92 16.22
CA ASN A 74 -15.18 22.58 15.01
C ASN A 74 -14.39 22.16 13.76
N PHE A 75 -15.10 21.95 12.67
CA PHE A 75 -14.56 21.63 11.36
C PHE A 75 -14.23 22.90 10.59
N SER A 76 -13.14 22.87 9.83
CA SER A 76 -12.81 23.93 8.88
C SER A 76 -13.63 23.78 7.59
N ASP A 77 -13.62 24.81 6.75
CA ASP A 77 -14.12 24.73 5.39
C ASP A 77 -13.49 23.58 4.56
N SER A 78 -12.20 23.31 4.77
CA SER A 78 -11.49 22.22 4.11
C SER A 78 -11.94 20.86 4.66
N ASP A 79 -12.31 20.77 5.93
CA ASP A 79 -12.86 19.54 6.52
C ASP A 79 -14.21 19.19 5.90
N TYR A 80 -15.12 20.16 5.79
CA TYR A 80 -16.39 19.97 5.10
C TYR A 80 -16.20 19.57 3.63
N PHE A 81 -15.25 20.21 2.95
CA PHE A 81 -14.87 19.82 1.60
C PHE A 81 -14.37 18.36 1.53
N ASN A 82 -13.60 17.91 2.53
CA ASN A 82 -13.09 16.53 2.61
C ASN A 82 -14.19 15.52 2.92
N PHE A 83 -15.12 15.84 3.83
CA PHE A 83 -16.31 15.02 4.06
C PHE A 83 -17.12 14.87 2.76
N ASP A 84 -17.40 15.98 2.08
CA ASP A 84 -18.08 15.98 0.79
C ASP A 84 -17.32 15.14 -0.24
N TYR A 85 -15.99 15.26 -0.30
CA TYR A 85 -15.17 14.47 -1.22
C TYR A 85 -15.34 12.97 -0.99
N LEU A 86 -15.12 12.49 0.24
CA LEU A 86 -15.25 11.06 0.58
C LEU A 86 -16.68 10.54 0.39
N ARG A 87 -17.68 11.35 0.76
CA ARG A 87 -19.09 11.02 0.61
C ARG A 87 -19.56 11.00 -0.84
N ASN A 88 -19.08 11.91 -1.69
CA ASN A 88 -19.38 11.89 -3.12
C ASN A 88 -18.73 10.68 -3.82
N ASP A 89 -17.54 10.26 -3.38
CA ASP A 89 -16.81 9.13 -3.97
C ASP A 89 -17.45 7.77 -3.63
N SER A 90 -18.23 7.72 -2.54
CA SER A 90 -18.95 6.53 -2.04
C SER A 90 -20.44 6.83 -1.82
N TRP A 91 -21.03 7.63 -2.71
CA TRP A 91 -22.39 8.16 -2.57
C TRP A 91 -23.46 7.07 -2.44
N GLU A 92 -23.20 5.88 -2.96
CA GLU A 92 -24.12 4.74 -2.90
C GLU A 92 -24.33 4.19 -1.47
N TRP A 93 -23.47 4.59 -0.54
CA TRP A 93 -23.53 4.21 0.89
C TRP A 93 -24.03 5.33 1.80
N VAL A 94 -24.29 6.52 1.25
CA VAL A 94 -24.79 7.68 2.00
C VAL A 94 -26.30 7.60 2.11
N ASP A 95 -26.86 7.90 3.29
CA ASP A 95 -28.31 7.92 3.48
C ASP A 95 -28.96 8.95 2.53
N PRO A 96 -29.97 8.56 1.72
CA PRO A 96 -30.66 9.48 0.83
C PRO A 96 -31.28 10.71 1.52
N ASN A 97 -31.60 10.59 2.82
CA ASN A 97 -32.15 11.67 3.64
C ASN A 97 -31.08 12.49 4.37
N ASP A 98 -29.80 12.20 4.16
CA ASP A 98 -28.69 12.95 4.73
C ASP A 98 -28.62 14.35 4.09
N SER A 99 -29.38 15.25 4.67
CA SER A 99 -29.61 16.65 4.28
C SER A 99 -28.48 17.61 4.70
N THR A 100 -27.26 17.10 4.82
CA THR A 100 -26.06 17.88 5.19
C THR A 100 -25.71 19.04 4.25
N GLN A 101 -26.45 19.23 3.15
CA GLN A 101 -26.41 20.47 2.37
C GLN A 101 -27.48 21.45 2.83
N VAL A 102 -27.16 22.27 3.84
CA VAL A 102 -27.87 23.55 4.05
C VAL A 102 -27.26 24.56 3.07
N ASP A 103 -28.02 24.95 2.03
CA ASP A 103 -27.68 26.11 1.21
C ASP A 103 -27.75 27.37 2.09
N PRO A 104 -26.65 28.10 2.35
CA PRO A 104 -26.68 29.28 3.21
C PRO A 104 -27.43 30.47 2.60
N PHE A 105 -27.81 30.41 1.31
CA PHE A 105 -28.21 31.58 0.54
C PHE A 105 -29.52 31.45 -0.26
N THR A 106 -30.22 30.31 -0.29
CA THR A 106 -31.50 30.21 -1.01
C THR A 106 -32.66 29.60 -0.21
N LYS A 107 -33.75 30.38 -0.08
CA LYS A 107 -34.99 30.03 0.62
C LYS A 107 -36.05 29.40 -0.31
N HIS A 108 -35.62 28.73 -1.38
CA HIS A 108 -36.53 28.10 -2.34
C HIS A 108 -36.28 26.59 -2.43
N LEU A 109 -37.37 25.84 -2.21
CA LEU A 109 -37.48 24.39 -2.35
C LEU A 109 -37.12 23.96 -3.78
N ARG A 110 -35.83 23.70 -4.03
CA ARG A 110 -35.44 22.72 -5.06
C ARG A 110 -35.58 21.35 -4.43
N THR A 111 -36.06 20.36 -5.17
CA THR A 111 -35.93 18.94 -4.79
C THR A 111 -34.47 18.72 -4.38
N PRO A 112 -34.18 18.26 -3.15
CA PRO A 112 -32.80 18.15 -2.71
C PRO A 112 -32.06 17.24 -3.68
N PHE A 113 -30.95 17.73 -4.22
CA PHE A 113 -29.99 16.89 -4.94
C PHE A 113 -29.65 15.71 -4.03
N ALA A 114 -29.78 14.49 -4.56
CA ALA A 114 -29.38 13.31 -3.81
C ALA A 114 -27.86 13.36 -3.55
N PRO A 115 -27.35 12.65 -2.52
CA PRO A 115 -25.92 12.52 -2.30
C PRO A 115 -25.17 12.15 -3.59
N GLY A 116 -24.08 12.85 -3.88
CA GLY A 116 -23.28 12.63 -5.09
C GLY A 116 -23.78 13.31 -6.37
N ASP A 117 -24.99 13.87 -6.43
CA ASP A 117 -25.53 14.44 -7.68
C ASP A 117 -24.69 15.60 -8.22
N SER A 118 -24.47 15.57 -9.53
CA SER A 118 -23.77 16.58 -10.29
C SER A 118 -24.72 17.70 -10.73
N ARG A 119 -24.28 18.94 -10.57
CA ARG A 119 -25.02 20.12 -11.08
C ARG A 119 -24.88 20.29 -12.59
N GLU A 120 -23.88 19.66 -13.20
CA GLU A 120 -23.48 19.83 -14.60
C GLU A 120 -23.22 18.45 -15.25
N PRO A 121 -24.28 17.67 -15.52
CA PRO A 121 -24.16 16.42 -16.28
C PRO A 121 -23.79 16.71 -17.74
N ILE A 122 -22.94 15.88 -18.33
CA ILE A 122 -22.49 16.00 -19.72
C ILE A 122 -23.45 15.19 -20.61
N LEU A 123 -23.99 15.83 -21.65
CA LEU A 123 -24.89 15.22 -22.64
C LEU A 123 -26.11 14.48 -22.01
N LYS A 124 -26.54 14.89 -20.82
CA LYS A 124 -27.62 14.26 -20.03
C LYS A 124 -27.44 12.76 -19.69
N HIS A 125 -26.30 12.15 -20.00
CA HIS A 125 -26.04 10.72 -19.77
C HIS A 125 -24.81 10.46 -18.93
N PHE A 126 -23.83 11.38 -18.95
CA PHE A 126 -22.56 11.22 -18.25
C PHE A 126 -22.44 12.17 -17.08
N TYR A 127 -21.77 11.74 -16.01
CA TYR A 127 -21.59 12.53 -14.79
C TYR A 127 -22.90 13.02 -14.18
N HIS A 128 -23.91 12.14 -14.09
CA HIS A 128 -25.07 12.36 -13.20
C HIS A 128 -24.64 12.41 -11.74
N LYS A 129 -23.68 11.55 -11.39
CA LYS A 129 -22.96 11.60 -10.11
C LYS A 129 -21.60 12.24 -10.32
N LYS A 130 -21.13 13.03 -9.36
CA LYS A 130 -19.84 13.74 -9.44
C LYS A 130 -18.67 12.77 -9.61
N ALA A 131 -18.74 11.61 -8.97
CA ALA A 131 -17.67 10.62 -8.94
C ALA A 131 -17.66 9.63 -10.11
N ASP A 132 -18.75 9.55 -10.88
CA ASP A 132 -18.92 8.49 -11.88
C ASP A 132 -19.14 9.06 -13.28
N LEU A 133 -18.36 8.62 -14.26
CA LEU A 133 -18.65 8.88 -15.67
C LEU A 133 -20.04 8.31 -16.01
N TYR A 134 -20.29 7.07 -15.61
CA TYR A 134 -21.58 6.40 -15.73
C TYR A 134 -21.85 5.58 -14.47
N SER A 135 -23.08 5.67 -13.96
CA SER A 135 -23.55 4.91 -12.81
C SER A 135 -24.93 4.31 -13.11
N LEU A 136 -25.14 3.06 -12.73
CA LEU A 136 -26.43 2.38 -12.79
C LEU A 136 -26.72 1.74 -11.45
N GLN A 137 -27.85 2.09 -10.84
CA GLN A 137 -28.27 1.52 -9.57
C GLN A 137 -29.70 0.98 -9.70
N THR A 138 -29.84 -0.32 -9.58
CA THR A 138 -31.10 -1.06 -9.51
C THR A 138 -31.09 -1.96 -8.26
N PRO A 139 -32.18 -2.65 -7.93
CA PRO A 139 -32.18 -3.64 -6.85
C PRO A 139 -31.16 -4.78 -7.06
N ASP A 140 -30.89 -5.14 -8.32
CA ASP A 140 -30.07 -6.29 -8.70
C ASP A 140 -28.63 -5.93 -9.04
N ILE A 141 -28.37 -4.69 -9.47
CA ILE A 141 -27.02 -4.25 -9.85
C ILE A 141 -26.77 -2.81 -9.40
N ASP A 142 -25.61 -2.60 -8.81
CA ASP A 142 -25.01 -1.30 -8.56
C ASP A 142 -23.69 -1.29 -9.34
N LEU A 143 -23.53 -0.35 -10.27
CA LEU A 143 -22.43 -0.32 -11.23
C LEU A 143 -21.93 1.11 -11.40
N HIS A 144 -20.61 1.28 -11.33
CA HIS A 144 -19.93 2.55 -11.51
C HIS A 144 -18.77 2.34 -12.48
N ILE A 145 -18.66 3.23 -13.47
CA ILE A 145 -17.64 3.18 -14.52
C ILE A 145 -16.94 4.53 -14.56
N ASN A 146 -15.60 4.50 -14.60
CA ASN A 146 -14.76 5.69 -14.60
C ASN A 146 -13.54 5.53 -15.51
N PRO A 147 -13.19 6.54 -16.32
CA PRO A 147 -11.92 6.55 -17.03
C PRO A 147 -10.80 6.78 -16.03
N ALA A 148 -9.64 6.17 -16.25
CA ALA A 148 -8.45 6.35 -15.45
C ALA A 148 -7.33 6.89 -16.33
N LEU A 149 -6.92 8.14 -16.13
CA LEU A 149 -5.97 8.82 -17.01
C LEU A 149 -4.90 9.53 -16.20
N TYR A 150 -3.65 9.46 -16.66
CA TYR A 150 -2.58 10.31 -16.20
C TYR A 150 -1.70 10.72 -17.38
N VAL A 151 -1.73 12.00 -17.71
CA VAL A 151 -0.87 12.57 -18.74
C VAL A 151 0.00 13.64 -18.12
N GLY A 152 1.31 13.54 -18.29
CA GLY A 152 2.24 14.50 -17.72
C GLY A 152 3.51 14.62 -18.54
N LEU A 153 4.15 15.77 -18.41
CA LEU A 153 5.44 16.08 -19.01
C LEU A 153 6.38 16.58 -17.90
N GLY A 154 7.66 16.32 -18.06
CA GLY A 154 8.66 16.78 -17.13
C GLY A 154 10.04 16.91 -17.75
N ILE A 155 10.95 17.45 -16.97
CA ILE A 155 12.36 17.60 -17.31
C ILE A 155 13.15 17.05 -16.14
N GLU A 156 14.08 16.16 -16.46
CA GLU A 156 15.06 15.60 -15.55
C GLU A 156 16.44 16.22 -15.87
N ASN A 157 17.14 16.70 -14.85
CA ASN A 157 18.53 17.10 -14.91
C ASN A 157 19.33 16.23 -13.95
N THR A 158 20.32 15.50 -14.48
CA THR A 158 21.22 14.68 -13.67
C THR A 158 22.66 15.15 -13.82
N SER A 159 23.44 15.10 -12.75
CA SER A 159 24.87 15.45 -12.73
C SER A 159 25.60 14.71 -11.63
N GLY A 160 26.82 14.22 -11.88
CA GLY A 160 27.61 13.51 -10.88
C GLY A 160 29.06 13.29 -11.31
N ASP A 161 29.86 12.67 -10.45
CA ASP A 161 31.31 12.52 -10.66
C ASP A 161 31.64 11.68 -11.91
N ALA A 162 30.84 10.63 -12.17
CA ALA A 162 30.97 9.78 -13.35
C ALA A 162 29.77 9.87 -14.31
N LEU A 163 28.76 10.68 -13.97
CA LEU A 163 27.56 10.89 -14.76
C LEU A 163 27.63 12.28 -15.43
N ALA A 164 27.87 12.30 -16.73
CA ALA A 164 27.86 13.55 -17.50
C ALA A 164 26.53 14.28 -17.30
N SER A 165 26.60 15.62 -17.18
CA SER A 165 25.40 16.45 -17.05
C SER A 165 24.46 16.16 -18.21
N ASN A 166 23.28 15.63 -17.91
CA ASN A 166 22.31 15.24 -18.92
C ASN A 166 20.94 15.82 -18.58
N GLN A 167 20.33 16.44 -19.58
CA GLN A 167 18.96 16.93 -19.52
C GLN A 167 18.08 16.02 -20.37
N ARG A 168 17.01 15.50 -19.77
CA ARG A 168 16.11 14.56 -20.41
C ARG A 168 14.67 15.03 -20.29
N LEU A 169 13.95 14.98 -21.41
CA LEU A 169 12.50 15.12 -21.41
C LEU A 169 11.86 13.85 -20.85
N MET A 170 10.93 14.04 -19.93
CA MET A 170 10.14 12.99 -19.34
C MET A 170 8.67 13.12 -19.70
N PHE A 171 7.98 11.98 -19.76
CA PHE A 171 6.54 11.93 -19.93
C PHE A 171 5.94 10.74 -19.18
N VAL A 172 4.64 10.85 -18.93
CA VAL A 172 3.78 9.75 -18.52
C VAL A 172 2.48 9.84 -19.30
N ASN A 173 2.03 8.70 -19.80
CA ASN A 173 0.78 8.56 -20.52
C ASN A 173 0.13 7.24 -20.09
N THR A 174 -0.74 7.33 -19.09
CA THR A 174 -1.57 6.24 -18.62
C THR A 174 -2.98 6.42 -19.14
N ARG A 175 -3.56 5.34 -19.67
CA ARG A 175 -4.94 5.26 -20.15
C ARG A 175 -5.58 3.98 -19.63
N GLY A 176 -6.74 4.11 -19.01
CA GLY A 176 -7.36 2.98 -18.35
C GLY A 176 -8.82 3.20 -18.03
N LEU A 177 -9.38 2.19 -17.38
CA LEU A 177 -10.77 2.10 -17.00
C LEU A 177 -10.85 1.47 -15.61
N GLU A 178 -11.69 2.06 -14.77
CA GLU A 178 -12.10 1.51 -13.48
C GLU A 178 -13.59 1.17 -13.55
N ILE A 179 -13.94 -0.04 -13.11
CA ILE A 179 -15.33 -0.47 -12.94
C ILE A 179 -15.47 -1.09 -11.56
N ARG A 180 -16.48 -0.65 -10.81
CA ARG A 180 -16.80 -1.18 -9.49
C ARG A 180 -18.30 -1.31 -9.30
N GLY A 181 -18.71 -2.09 -8.30
CA GLY A 181 -20.11 -2.22 -8.01
C GLY A 181 -20.46 -3.37 -7.09
N SER A 182 -21.75 -3.71 -7.06
CA SER A 182 -22.26 -4.89 -6.38
C SER A 182 -23.41 -5.55 -7.15
N ILE A 183 -23.50 -6.87 -7.04
CA ILE A 183 -24.58 -7.68 -7.62
C ILE A 183 -25.48 -8.17 -6.48
N GLY A 184 -26.79 -7.90 -6.60
CA GLY A 184 -27.81 -8.22 -5.61
C GLY A 184 -27.52 -7.67 -4.22
N ARG A 185 -26.67 -6.63 -4.12
CA ARG A 185 -26.07 -6.10 -2.88
C ARG A 185 -25.31 -7.15 -2.06
N LYS A 186 -24.98 -8.31 -2.65
CA LYS A 186 -24.42 -9.50 -1.97
C LYS A 186 -23.11 -9.99 -2.56
N LEU A 187 -22.66 -9.43 -3.67
CA LEU A 187 -21.36 -9.71 -4.25
C LEU A 187 -20.76 -8.41 -4.73
N GLY A 188 -19.80 -7.86 -3.99
CA GLY A 188 -19.04 -6.69 -4.42
C GLY A 188 -18.00 -7.10 -5.46
N PHE A 189 -17.74 -6.24 -6.44
CA PHE A 189 -16.70 -6.45 -7.44
C PHE A 189 -15.94 -5.16 -7.75
N TYR A 190 -14.70 -5.34 -8.17
CA TYR A 190 -13.81 -4.28 -8.62
C TYR A 190 -12.97 -4.78 -9.79
N THR A 191 -12.75 -3.92 -10.78
CA THR A 191 -11.79 -4.15 -11.85
C THR A 191 -11.16 -2.82 -12.26
N PHE A 192 -9.87 -2.87 -12.53
CA PHE A 192 -9.08 -1.77 -13.02
C PHE A 192 -8.10 -2.30 -14.06
N PHE A 193 -8.04 -1.63 -15.19
CA PHE A 193 -7.07 -1.93 -16.24
C PHE A 193 -6.51 -0.63 -16.78
N SER A 194 -5.19 -0.57 -16.95
CA SER A 194 -4.53 0.55 -17.60
C SER A 194 -3.32 0.12 -18.42
N ASP A 195 -3.12 0.80 -19.54
CA ASP A 195 -1.88 0.83 -20.29
C ASP A 195 -1.10 2.09 -19.93
N THR A 196 0.19 1.96 -19.64
CA THR A 196 1.06 3.08 -19.28
C THR A 196 2.35 3.07 -20.07
N GLN A 197 2.60 4.20 -20.74
CA GLN A 197 3.89 4.54 -21.33
C GLN A 197 4.52 5.66 -20.52
N ALA A 198 5.73 5.45 -20.00
CA ALA A 198 6.38 6.42 -19.14
C ALA A 198 7.90 6.39 -19.25
N SER A 199 8.51 7.54 -19.01
CA SER A 199 9.94 7.65 -18.73
C SER A 199 10.14 8.09 -17.29
N TYR A 200 10.96 7.35 -16.55
CA TYR A 200 11.24 7.62 -15.14
C TYR A 200 12.61 8.27 -14.94
N PRO A 201 12.80 9.10 -13.89
CA PRO A 201 14.12 9.62 -13.48
C PRO A 201 15.16 8.54 -13.22
N GLU A 202 16.45 8.89 -13.26
CA GLU A 202 17.59 7.98 -13.14
C GLU A 202 17.56 7.23 -11.83
N TYR A 203 17.21 7.87 -10.71
CA TYR A 203 17.16 7.14 -9.43
C TYR A 203 16.13 6.00 -9.44
N ILE A 204 15.01 6.17 -10.15
CA ILE A 204 13.98 5.13 -10.32
C ILE A 204 14.50 4.02 -11.23
N ARG A 205 15.18 4.39 -12.32
CA ARG A 205 15.80 3.42 -13.24
C ARG A 205 16.87 2.60 -12.51
N GLN A 206 17.70 3.25 -11.69
CA GLN A 206 18.74 2.58 -10.88
C GLN A 206 18.13 1.64 -9.84
N TYR A 207 17.13 2.09 -9.08
CA TYR A 207 16.41 1.24 -8.14
C TYR A 207 15.87 -0.01 -8.84
N GLY A 208 15.28 0.17 -10.03
CA GLY A 208 14.76 -0.95 -10.79
C GLY A 208 15.84 -1.95 -11.23
N ARG A 209 17.01 -1.47 -11.68
CA ARG A 209 18.16 -2.34 -12.06
C ARG A 209 18.60 -3.27 -10.92
N ILE A 210 18.43 -2.88 -9.64
CA ILE A 210 18.74 -3.75 -8.49
C ILE A 210 17.86 -5.01 -8.51
N TYR A 211 16.62 -4.89 -8.96
CA TYR A 211 15.59 -5.93 -8.86
C TYR A 211 15.20 -6.55 -10.23
N SER A 212 15.52 -5.93 -11.36
CA SER A 212 15.12 -6.39 -12.70
C SER A 212 16.16 -7.21 -13.47
N GLY A 213 17.33 -7.49 -12.88
CA GLY A 213 18.46 -8.14 -13.57
C GLY A 213 19.01 -7.29 -14.72
N ASP A 214 19.58 -7.92 -15.76
CA ASP A 214 20.20 -7.25 -16.94
C ASP A 214 19.23 -6.39 -17.78
N SER A 215 17.94 -6.31 -17.41
CA SER A 215 16.98 -5.44 -18.10
C SER A 215 17.09 -4.00 -17.58
N THR A 216 17.45 -3.08 -18.49
CA THR A 216 17.58 -1.64 -18.22
C THR A 216 16.25 -0.93 -17.92
N ASN A 217 15.13 -1.67 -17.98
CA ASN A 217 13.79 -1.12 -18.05
C ASN A 217 12.97 -1.61 -16.87
N SER A 218 12.57 -0.67 -16.02
CA SER A 218 11.92 -0.98 -14.75
C SER A 218 10.85 0.04 -14.41
N ALA A 219 9.72 -0.45 -13.90
CA ALA A 219 8.68 0.33 -13.26
C ALA A 219 8.41 -0.30 -11.89
N PRO A 220 9.03 0.22 -10.81
CA PRO A 220 8.71 -0.13 -9.44
C PRO A 220 7.21 -0.32 -9.20
N GLY A 221 6.89 -1.38 -8.46
CA GLY A 221 5.58 -1.97 -8.18
C GLY A 221 4.73 -2.35 -9.39
N GLU A 222 5.27 -2.43 -10.60
CA GLU A 222 4.57 -2.99 -11.76
C GLU A 222 5.24 -4.27 -12.26
N GLY A 223 4.45 -5.10 -12.94
CA GLY A 223 4.91 -6.28 -13.64
C GLY A 223 4.87 -6.08 -15.16
N PHE A 224 5.41 -7.06 -15.90
CA PHE A 224 5.33 -7.18 -17.37
C PHE A 224 5.78 -5.92 -18.14
N ILE A 225 6.93 -5.39 -17.76
CA ILE A 225 7.51 -4.17 -18.31
C ILE A 225 8.24 -4.47 -19.63
N LYS A 226 7.99 -3.63 -20.63
CA LYS A 226 8.62 -3.68 -21.96
C LYS A 226 9.37 -2.37 -22.25
N PRO A 227 10.46 -2.40 -23.04
CA PRO A 227 11.02 -1.17 -23.62
C PRO A 227 9.97 -0.43 -24.45
N PHE A 228 9.98 0.89 -24.35
CA PHE A 228 9.18 1.77 -25.21
C PHE A 228 10.08 2.82 -25.88
N GLY A 229 10.05 2.85 -27.21
CA GLY A 229 10.85 3.80 -28.00
C GLY A 229 12.34 3.72 -27.72
N SER A 230 13.04 4.85 -27.93
CA SER A 230 14.42 5.06 -27.53
C SER A 230 14.49 5.83 -26.21
N ASN A 231 15.63 5.75 -25.50
CA ASN A 231 15.92 6.44 -24.23
C ASN A 231 15.47 5.73 -22.94
N GLY A 232 15.14 4.44 -22.95
CA GLY A 232 14.81 3.71 -21.70
C GLY A 232 13.48 4.15 -21.08
N ALA A 233 12.53 4.59 -21.91
CA ALA A 233 11.13 4.64 -21.51
C ALA A 233 10.55 3.21 -21.49
N VAL A 234 9.44 3.05 -20.78
CA VAL A 234 8.81 1.75 -20.54
C VAL A 234 7.34 1.77 -20.93
N ASP A 235 6.85 0.60 -21.31
CA ASP A 235 5.45 0.30 -21.59
C ASP A 235 5.05 -0.89 -20.71
N TYR A 236 3.94 -0.77 -19.99
CA TYR A 236 3.41 -1.84 -19.15
C TYR A 236 1.90 -1.75 -18.98
N LEU A 237 1.30 -2.91 -18.78
CA LEU A 237 -0.11 -3.06 -18.42
C LEU A 237 -0.24 -3.29 -16.91
N SER A 238 -1.16 -2.57 -16.28
CA SER A 238 -1.56 -2.80 -14.89
C SER A 238 -3.00 -3.30 -14.85
N ALA A 239 -3.21 -4.48 -14.29
CA ALA A 239 -4.53 -5.08 -14.13
C ALA A 239 -4.75 -5.46 -12.67
N ARG A 240 -5.89 -5.02 -12.12
CA ARG A 240 -6.33 -5.34 -10.77
C ARG A 240 -7.80 -5.69 -10.80
N GLY A 241 -8.23 -6.56 -9.91
CA GLY A 241 -9.64 -6.88 -9.79
C GLY A 241 -9.90 -7.94 -8.75
N TYR A 242 -11.05 -7.87 -8.11
CA TYR A 242 -11.45 -8.81 -7.09
C TYR A 242 -12.97 -8.90 -6.98
N ILE A 243 -13.40 -9.97 -6.33
CA ILE A 243 -14.73 -10.08 -5.75
C ILE A 243 -14.64 -10.07 -4.23
N THR A 244 -15.69 -9.60 -3.57
CA THR A 244 -15.79 -9.67 -2.11
C THR A 244 -17.19 -10.06 -1.70
N LEU A 245 -17.29 -10.88 -0.64
CA LEU A 245 -18.54 -11.21 0.00
C LEU A 245 -18.45 -11.38 1.51
N ASN A 246 -19.51 -11.00 2.21
CA ASN A 246 -19.69 -11.32 3.63
C ASN A 246 -20.42 -12.65 3.75
N THR A 247 -19.72 -13.72 4.12
CA THR A 247 -20.34 -15.04 4.36
C THR A 247 -21.10 -15.08 5.68
N LEU A 248 -20.61 -14.34 6.68
CA LEU A 248 -21.27 -14.06 7.95
C LEU A 248 -21.18 -12.56 8.24
N LYS A 249 -22.01 -12.03 9.16
CA LYS A 249 -21.90 -10.63 9.61
C LYS A 249 -20.50 -10.26 10.10
N VAL A 250 -19.78 -11.25 10.63
CA VAL A 250 -18.45 -11.12 11.21
C VAL A 250 -17.34 -11.59 10.28
N ILE A 251 -17.62 -12.22 9.13
CA ILE A 251 -16.59 -12.75 8.22
C ILE A 251 -16.78 -12.16 6.81
N ASN A 252 -15.77 -11.43 6.36
CA ASN A 252 -15.61 -11.00 4.97
C ASN A 252 -14.59 -11.88 4.24
N ILE A 253 -14.89 -12.23 3.00
CA ILE A 253 -14.00 -12.90 2.06
C ILE A 253 -13.73 -11.95 0.90
N GLN A 254 -12.46 -11.84 0.49
CA GLN A 254 -12.05 -11.17 -0.73
C GLN A 254 -11.13 -12.09 -1.52
N PHE A 255 -11.39 -12.24 -2.81
CA PHE A 255 -10.57 -13.06 -3.71
C PHE A 255 -10.31 -12.29 -5.01
N GLY A 256 -9.05 -12.19 -5.40
CA GLY A 256 -8.68 -11.47 -6.62
C GLY A 256 -7.20 -11.12 -6.71
N HIS A 257 -6.88 -10.21 -7.62
CA HIS A 257 -5.53 -9.73 -7.91
C HIS A 257 -5.42 -8.24 -7.60
N ASP A 258 -4.81 -7.87 -6.48
CA ASP A 258 -4.66 -6.49 -6.02
C ASP A 258 -3.53 -6.38 -4.98
N ARG A 259 -3.28 -5.18 -4.44
CA ARG A 259 -2.32 -4.92 -3.36
C ARG A 259 -3.02 -4.91 -1.99
N ASN A 260 -2.28 -5.33 -0.97
CA ASN A 260 -2.69 -5.25 0.44
C ASN A 260 -1.59 -4.51 1.23
N PHE A 261 -1.94 -3.85 2.33
CA PHE A 261 -0.97 -3.09 3.13
C PHE A 261 -1.30 -3.23 4.62
N PHE A 262 -0.30 -3.55 5.43
CA PHE A 262 -0.43 -3.79 6.88
C PHE A 262 0.48 -2.80 7.61
N GLY A 263 -0.10 -1.76 8.19
CA GLY A 263 0.63 -0.74 8.93
C GLY A 263 -0.10 0.59 9.02
N ASN A 264 0.49 1.54 9.75
CA ASN A 264 -0.08 2.86 10.01
C ASN A 264 0.79 4.01 9.47
N GLY A 265 1.98 3.71 8.95
CA GLY A 265 2.88 4.68 8.33
C GLY A 265 2.65 4.90 6.84
N PHE A 266 3.43 5.81 6.29
CA PHE A 266 3.80 6.02 4.90
C PHE A 266 4.53 4.79 4.35
N ARG A 267 5.29 4.09 5.20
CA ARG A 267 5.89 2.77 4.91
C ARG A 267 5.28 1.68 5.76
N SER A 268 5.55 0.43 5.37
CA SER A 268 5.37 -0.74 6.25
C SER A 268 6.62 -1.61 6.24
N LEU A 269 6.95 -2.15 7.42
CA LEU A 269 7.96 -3.18 7.61
C LEU A 269 7.37 -4.60 7.64
N LEU A 270 6.05 -4.72 7.60
CA LEU A 270 5.34 -6.00 7.62
C LEU A 270 4.90 -6.39 6.22
N LEU A 271 4.04 -5.57 5.60
CA LEU A 271 3.56 -5.73 4.22
C LEU A 271 3.18 -4.35 3.67
N SER A 272 3.83 -3.93 2.58
CA SER A 272 3.62 -2.63 1.92
C SER A 272 2.99 -2.80 0.54
N ASP A 273 2.68 -1.66 -0.10
CA ASP A 273 2.18 -1.56 -1.47
C ASP A 273 3.30 -1.32 -2.50
N ASN A 274 4.56 -1.57 -2.11
CA ASN A 274 5.75 -1.40 -2.96
C ASN A 274 5.80 -2.42 -4.11
N ALA A 275 5.53 -3.69 -3.82
CA ALA A 275 5.60 -4.75 -4.81
C ALA A 275 4.38 -4.75 -5.76
N PRO A 276 4.48 -5.39 -6.94
CA PRO A 276 3.32 -5.54 -7.82
C PRO A 276 2.16 -6.27 -7.15
N ALA A 277 0.95 -6.01 -7.65
CA ALA A 277 -0.25 -6.72 -7.23
C ALA A 277 -0.07 -8.24 -7.40
N SER A 278 -0.71 -9.01 -6.53
CA SER A 278 -0.63 -10.46 -6.50
C SER A 278 -2.02 -11.08 -6.41
N LEU A 279 -2.16 -12.32 -6.86
CA LEU A 279 -3.38 -13.09 -6.62
C LEU A 279 -3.46 -13.42 -5.12
N PHE A 280 -4.62 -13.20 -4.50
CA PHE A 280 -4.82 -13.45 -3.08
C PHE A 280 -6.23 -13.95 -2.75
N LEU A 281 -6.31 -14.65 -1.61
CA LEU A 281 -7.53 -14.91 -0.84
C LEU A 281 -7.35 -14.27 0.54
N LYS A 282 -8.26 -13.38 0.91
CA LYS A 282 -8.26 -12.69 2.20
C LYS A 282 -9.54 -12.98 2.97
N LEU A 283 -9.39 -13.44 4.20
CA LEU A 283 -10.47 -13.65 5.17
C LEU A 283 -10.31 -12.63 6.29
N THR A 284 -11.33 -11.82 6.53
CA THR A 284 -11.33 -10.85 7.63
C THR A 284 -12.46 -11.18 8.59
N THR A 285 -12.11 -11.62 9.79
CA THR A 285 -13.03 -11.91 10.89
C THR A 285 -13.03 -10.75 11.87
N ARG A 286 -14.19 -10.11 12.10
CA ARG A 286 -14.35 -9.01 13.06
C ARG A 286 -15.29 -9.41 14.19
N LEU A 287 -14.77 -9.46 15.41
CA LEU A 287 -15.55 -9.75 16.62
C LEU A 287 -15.79 -8.44 17.38
N GLY A 288 -16.94 -7.83 17.08
CA GLY A 288 -17.26 -6.47 17.53
C GLY A 288 -16.30 -5.42 16.96
N LYS A 289 -16.23 -4.27 17.63
CA LYS A 289 -15.32 -3.16 17.25
C LYS A 289 -13.89 -3.34 17.78
N ARG A 290 -13.62 -4.40 18.56
CA ARG A 290 -12.37 -4.54 19.32
C ARG A 290 -11.36 -5.49 18.70
N ILE A 291 -11.81 -6.52 17.99
CA ILE A 291 -10.94 -7.58 17.52
C ILE A 291 -11.17 -7.76 16.02
N GLN A 292 -10.09 -7.67 15.26
CA GLN A 292 -10.03 -8.05 13.86
C GLN A 292 -8.92 -9.07 13.66
N TYR A 293 -9.25 -10.17 13.01
CA TYR A 293 -8.31 -11.19 12.61
C TYR A 293 -8.34 -11.36 11.09
N THR A 294 -7.20 -11.17 10.44
CA THR A 294 -7.05 -11.21 8.99
C THR A 294 -6.12 -12.35 8.60
N ASN A 295 -6.60 -13.22 7.70
CA ASN A 295 -5.81 -14.24 7.03
C ASN A 295 -5.67 -13.82 5.57
N LEU A 296 -4.44 -13.82 5.05
CA LEU A 296 -4.12 -13.42 3.69
C LEU A 296 -3.20 -14.48 3.07
N PHE A 297 -3.74 -15.22 2.11
CA PHE A 297 -3.00 -16.18 1.31
C PHE A 297 -2.74 -15.58 -0.05
N SER A 298 -1.49 -15.54 -0.50
CA SER A 298 -1.13 -14.93 -1.79
C SER A 298 -0.24 -15.83 -2.63
N SER A 299 -0.40 -15.75 -3.96
CA SER A 299 0.51 -16.34 -4.94
C SER A 299 1.37 -15.23 -5.55
N LEU A 300 2.68 -15.39 -5.40
CA LEU A 300 3.72 -14.44 -5.82
C LEU A 300 4.57 -15.05 -6.93
N GLN A 301 5.30 -14.20 -7.66
CA GLN A 301 6.17 -14.61 -8.75
C GLN A 301 7.65 -14.50 -8.37
N ASN A 302 8.42 -15.56 -8.61
CA ASN A 302 9.87 -15.55 -8.49
C ASN A 302 10.54 -15.36 -9.87
N LYS A 303 11.08 -14.17 -10.10
CA LYS A 303 11.77 -13.80 -11.35
C LYS A 303 13.30 -13.96 -11.31
N GLN A 304 13.85 -14.53 -10.23
CA GLN A 304 15.30 -14.74 -10.11
C GLN A 304 15.77 -16.01 -10.81
N GLN A 305 14.87 -16.95 -11.06
CA GLN A 305 15.18 -18.16 -11.83
C GLN A 305 15.28 -17.79 -13.31
N PRO A 306 16.41 -18.08 -13.98
CA PRO A 306 16.50 -17.95 -15.43
C PRO A 306 15.40 -18.80 -16.06
N LEU A 307 14.49 -18.20 -16.82
CA LEU A 307 13.61 -18.97 -17.67
C LEU A 307 14.46 -19.52 -18.82
N PRO A 308 14.55 -20.84 -19.01
CA PRO A 308 15.10 -21.38 -20.25
C PRO A 308 14.34 -20.79 -21.44
N ALA A 309 15.01 -20.62 -22.58
CA ALA A 309 14.32 -20.22 -23.80
C ALA A 309 13.19 -21.23 -24.13
N GLY A 310 11.92 -20.81 -23.98
CA GLY A 310 10.73 -21.64 -24.18
C GLY A 310 9.50 -21.16 -23.37
N ASP A 311 8.35 -21.80 -23.59
CA ASP A 311 7.04 -21.49 -22.96
C ASP A 311 6.94 -21.99 -21.50
N HIS A 312 7.93 -21.71 -20.65
CA HIS A 312 7.90 -22.12 -19.25
C HIS A 312 7.28 -21.02 -18.37
N LEU A 313 6.38 -21.44 -17.47
CA LEU A 313 5.73 -20.55 -16.50
C LEU A 313 6.76 -20.00 -15.50
N ILE A 314 6.61 -18.72 -15.12
CA ILE A 314 7.40 -18.11 -14.04
C ILE A 314 7.13 -18.91 -12.75
N PRO A 315 8.17 -19.43 -12.07
CA PRO A 315 7.98 -20.19 -10.83
C PRO A 315 7.21 -19.38 -9.80
N GLN A 316 6.16 -19.99 -9.25
CA GLN A 316 5.36 -19.39 -8.20
C GLN A 316 5.98 -19.68 -6.83
N LYS A 317 5.73 -18.76 -5.91
CA LYS A 317 5.87 -18.98 -4.48
C LYS A 317 4.63 -18.44 -3.79
N PHE A 318 4.41 -18.83 -2.55
CA PHE A 318 3.20 -18.50 -1.82
C PHE A 318 3.54 -17.84 -0.51
N THR A 319 2.61 -17.03 -0.02
CA THR A 319 2.68 -16.49 1.32
C THR A 319 1.40 -16.78 2.07
N ALA A 320 1.54 -17.21 3.32
CA ALA A 320 0.45 -17.24 4.28
C ALA A 320 0.72 -16.17 5.35
N ILE A 321 -0.18 -15.21 5.48
CA ILE A 321 -0.03 -14.06 6.37
C ILE A 321 -1.22 -14.01 7.33
N HIS A 322 -0.93 -13.86 8.61
CA HIS A 322 -1.92 -13.67 9.66
C HIS A 322 -1.69 -12.34 10.38
N HIS A 323 -2.78 -11.67 10.74
CA HIS A 323 -2.73 -10.48 11.58
C HIS A 323 -3.90 -10.44 12.55
N LEU A 324 -3.57 -10.36 13.84
CA LEU A 324 -4.54 -10.14 14.91
C LEU A 324 -4.39 -8.71 15.41
N SER A 325 -5.42 -7.89 15.20
CA SER A 325 -5.49 -6.51 15.68
C SER A 325 -6.52 -6.38 16.80
N VAL A 326 -6.10 -5.80 17.93
CA VAL A 326 -6.92 -5.63 19.13
C VAL A 326 -6.91 -4.18 19.58
N ASN A 327 -8.10 -3.55 19.61
CA ASN A 327 -8.32 -2.27 20.28
C ASN A 327 -8.39 -2.48 21.79
N ILE A 328 -7.25 -2.26 22.46
CA ILE A 328 -7.11 -2.36 23.92
C ILE A 328 -8.11 -1.42 24.61
N ASN A 329 -8.19 -0.20 24.10
CA ASN A 329 -9.19 0.80 24.46
C ASN A 329 -9.52 1.66 23.22
N ASP A 330 -10.31 2.72 23.36
CA ASP A 330 -10.70 3.56 22.22
C ASP A 330 -9.53 4.39 21.63
N HIS A 331 -8.37 4.42 22.30
CA HIS A 331 -7.21 5.24 21.94
C HIS A 331 -5.95 4.41 21.64
N MET A 332 -5.91 3.12 21.97
CA MET A 332 -4.73 2.25 21.81
C MET A 332 -5.12 0.96 21.07
N ASN A 333 -4.31 0.59 20.07
CA ASN A 333 -4.44 -0.64 19.31
C ASN A 333 -3.09 -1.38 19.27
N LEU A 334 -3.16 -2.70 19.42
CA LEU A 334 -2.01 -3.60 19.33
C LEU A 334 -2.31 -4.67 18.26
N GLY A 335 -1.32 -4.92 17.41
CA GLY A 335 -1.34 -5.92 16.37
C GLY A 335 -0.21 -6.94 16.53
N VAL A 336 -0.52 -8.20 16.24
CA VAL A 336 0.46 -9.28 16.09
C VAL A 336 0.38 -9.79 14.65
N PHE A 337 1.53 -9.94 14.01
CA PHE A 337 1.68 -10.34 12.62
C PHE A 337 2.53 -11.61 12.53
N GLU A 338 2.17 -12.49 11.62
CA GLU A 338 2.97 -13.64 11.22
C GLU A 338 2.91 -13.77 9.69
N ALA A 339 4.04 -14.07 9.06
CA ALA A 339 4.10 -14.36 7.64
C ALA A 339 5.05 -15.52 7.37
N GLU A 340 4.63 -16.42 6.49
CA GLU A 340 5.45 -17.51 6.00
C GLU A 340 5.57 -17.43 4.48
N VAL A 341 6.78 -17.58 3.96
CA VAL A 341 7.05 -17.70 2.52
C VAL A 341 7.52 -19.09 2.20
N PHE A 342 6.82 -19.75 1.29
CA PHE A 342 7.14 -21.11 0.88
C PHE A 342 7.00 -21.27 -0.64
N SER A 343 7.77 -22.22 -1.19
CA SER A 343 7.67 -22.62 -2.60
C SER A 343 7.77 -24.14 -2.66
N ARG A 344 6.67 -24.77 -3.06
CA ARG A 344 6.59 -26.22 -3.25
C ARG A 344 5.83 -26.47 -4.56
N ASP A 345 6.09 -27.60 -5.21
CA ASP A 345 5.38 -28.03 -6.43
C ASP A 345 3.86 -28.20 -6.21
N ARG A 346 3.39 -28.15 -4.95
CA ARG A 346 1.98 -28.20 -4.55
C ARG A 346 1.74 -27.24 -3.38
N LEU A 347 0.58 -26.57 -3.38
CA LEU A 347 0.12 -25.75 -2.25
C LEU A 347 0.03 -26.62 -0.99
N ASP A 348 0.77 -26.28 0.07
CA ASP A 348 0.63 -26.98 1.35
C ASP A 348 -0.60 -26.44 2.08
N ILE A 349 -1.67 -27.23 2.05
CA ILE A 349 -2.97 -26.90 2.64
C ILE A 349 -2.87 -26.74 4.16
N SER A 350 -1.81 -27.24 4.79
CA SER A 350 -1.57 -27.06 6.23
C SER A 350 -1.44 -25.57 6.59
N TYR A 351 -0.84 -24.77 5.69
CA TYR A 351 -0.72 -23.32 5.80
C TYR A 351 -1.97 -22.56 5.34
N LEU A 352 -3.09 -23.25 5.09
CA LEU A 352 -4.40 -22.63 4.96
C LEU A 352 -5.23 -22.76 6.24
N ASN A 353 -4.69 -23.37 7.30
CA ASN A 353 -5.39 -23.47 8.58
C ASN A 353 -5.44 -22.09 9.26
N PRO A 354 -6.62 -21.46 9.37
CA PRO A 354 -6.71 -20.07 9.82
C PRO A 354 -6.54 -19.89 11.34
N ILE A 355 -6.34 -20.97 12.12
CA ILE A 355 -6.40 -20.92 13.59
C ILE A 355 -5.03 -21.11 14.26
N ILE A 356 -4.08 -21.73 13.58
CA ILE A 356 -2.81 -22.15 14.20
C ILE A 356 -1.71 -21.14 13.90
N LEU A 357 -0.89 -20.84 14.92
CA LEU A 357 0.36 -20.09 14.79
C LEU A 357 1.36 -20.93 13.97
N TYR A 358 1.75 -20.46 12.79
CA TYR A 358 2.43 -21.31 11.80
C TYR A 358 3.84 -21.72 12.21
N ARG A 359 4.51 -20.97 13.09
CA ARG A 359 5.77 -21.42 13.72
C ARG A 359 5.65 -22.77 14.46
N TYR A 360 4.46 -23.12 14.97
CA TYR A 360 4.20 -24.46 15.53
C TYR A 360 4.09 -25.52 14.42
N VAL A 361 3.46 -25.19 13.29
CA VAL A 361 3.34 -26.08 12.13
C VAL A 361 4.71 -26.34 11.51
N GLU A 362 5.50 -25.29 11.26
CA GLU A 362 6.88 -25.35 10.77
C GLU A 362 7.76 -26.25 11.66
N SER A 363 7.73 -26.01 12.97
CA SER A 363 8.47 -26.82 13.96
C SER A 363 8.02 -28.29 13.99
N SER A 364 6.74 -28.57 13.72
CA SER A 364 6.18 -29.92 13.67
C SER A 364 6.48 -30.66 12.35
N GLN A 365 6.65 -29.93 11.25
CA GLN A 365 6.94 -30.48 9.92
C GLN A 365 8.44 -30.55 9.61
N GLY A 366 9.29 -29.89 10.41
CA GLY A 366 10.75 -29.86 10.20
C GLY A 366 11.15 -29.16 8.91
N SER A 367 10.36 -28.17 8.47
CA SER A 367 10.58 -27.44 7.21
C SER A 367 11.60 -26.30 7.38
N ALA A 368 12.30 -25.96 6.29
CA ALA A 368 13.21 -24.82 6.17
C ALA A 368 12.50 -23.66 5.43
N ASP A 369 11.27 -23.34 5.83
CA ASP A 369 10.47 -22.23 5.27
C ASP A 369 10.83 -20.92 5.98
N ASN A 370 10.58 -19.77 5.33
CA ASN A 370 10.93 -18.46 5.92
C ASN A 370 9.77 -17.90 6.75
N ALA A 371 9.93 -17.87 8.07
CA ALA A 371 8.94 -17.37 9.02
C ALA A 371 9.32 -15.99 9.58
N LEU A 372 8.40 -15.03 9.48
CA LEU A 372 8.52 -13.66 9.97
C LEU A 372 7.47 -13.43 11.05
N ILE A 373 7.85 -12.79 12.14
CA ILE A 373 6.94 -12.37 13.21
C ILE A 373 7.00 -10.85 13.33
N GLY A 374 5.84 -10.21 13.49
CA GLY A 374 5.76 -8.78 13.67
C GLY A 374 4.86 -8.37 14.83
N LEU A 375 5.12 -7.17 15.34
CA LEU A 375 4.26 -6.46 16.27
C LEU A 375 4.02 -5.05 15.72
N ASP A 376 2.80 -4.59 15.78
CA ASP A 376 2.49 -3.18 15.51
C ASP A 376 1.67 -2.60 16.65
N PHE A 377 1.91 -1.33 16.95
CA PHE A 377 1.17 -0.61 17.98
C PHE A 377 0.87 0.78 17.48
N LYS A 378 -0.29 1.31 17.86
CA LYS A 378 -0.63 2.71 17.65
C LYS A 378 -1.45 3.27 18.80
N ALA A 379 -1.28 4.56 19.04
CA ALA A 379 -2.06 5.29 20.02
C ALA A 379 -2.45 6.68 19.49
N ASN A 380 -3.73 7.01 19.63
CA ASN A 380 -4.30 8.31 19.30
C ASN A 380 -4.53 9.12 20.59
N PHE A 381 -4.24 10.41 20.59
CA PHE A 381 -4.46 11.28 21.74
C PHE A 381 -4.69 12.74 21.35
N LEU A 382 -5.39 13.46 22.23
CA LEU A 382 -5.72 14.90 22.11
C LEU A 382 -6.46 15.26 20.82
N SER A 383 -7.07 14.29 20.12
CA SER A 383 -7.75 14.50 18.83
C SER A 383 -6.85 15.09 17.73
N GLN A 384 -5.53 14.98 17.90
CA GLN A 384 -4.52 15.65 17.08
C GLN A 384 -3.30 14.78 16.76
N PHE A 385 -2.98 13.79 17.61
CA PHE A 385 -1.74 13.05 17.49
C PHE A 385 -2.00 11.56 17.35
N LEU A 386 -1.29 10.93 16.42
CA LEU A 386 -1.17 9.47 16.33
C LEU A 386 0.29 9.10 16.39
N VAL A 387 0.68 8.29 17.37
CA VAL A 387 1.99 7.62 17.38
C VAL A 387 1.81 6.18 16.99
N TYR A 388 2.77 5.62 16.25
CA TYR A 388 2.76 4.23 15.84
C TYR A 388 4.16 3.66 15.74
N THR A 389 4.24 2.34 15.86
CA THR A 389 5.48 1.57 15.72
C THR A 389 5.20 0.24 15.04
N GLN A 390 6.18 -0.25 14.29
CA GLN A 390 6.21 -1.65 13.83
C GLN A 390 7.56 -2.25 14.18
N ILE A 391 7.54 -3.50 14.63
CA ILE A 391 8.74 -4.32 14.85
C ILE A 391 8.54 -5.56 14.00
N MET A 392 9.55 -5.92 13.23
CA MET A 392 9.58 -7.15 12.45
C MET A 392 10.83 -7.93 12.84
N ILE A 393 10.64 -9.22 13.10
CA ILE A 393 11.68 -10.18 13.46
C ILE A 393 11.62 -11.34 12.46
N ASP A 394 12.75 -11.58 11.82
CA ASP A 394 12.96 -12.68 10.87
C ASP A 394 13.67 -13.81 11.63
N GLU A 395 14.89 -13.53 12.10
CA GLU A 395 15.66 -14.44 12.95
C GLU A 395 16.24 -13.68 14.16
N PHE A 396 16.22 -14.29 15.35
CA PHE A 396 16.59 -13.61 16.59
C PHE A 396 17.24 -14.53 17.61
N ARG A 397 18.47 -14.20 18.01
CA ARG A 397 19.25 -14.90 19.04
C ARG A 397 19.63 -13.92 20.15
N LEU A 398 18.82 -13.89 21.21
CA LEU A 398 18.96 -12.95 22.33
C LEU A 398 20.38 -12.93 22.95
N LYS A 399 21.01 -14.11 23.10
CA LYS A 399 22.38 -14.21 23.62
C LYS A 399 23.39 -13.48 22.72
N ALA A 400 23.35 -13.76 21.42
CA ALA A 400 24.23 -13.13 20.44
C ALA A 400 23.97 -11.61 20.32
N LEU A 401 22.71 -11.18 20.46
CA LEU A 401 22.38 -9.75 20.46
C LEU A 401 22.97 -9.04 21.69
N ARG A 402 22.85 -9.64 22.88
CA ARG A 402 23.39 -9.09 24.14
C ARG A 402 24.92 -9.06 24.16
N GLU A 403 25.59 -10.00 23.51
CA GLU A 403 27.05 -9.99 23.35
C GLU A 403 27.56 -8.84 22.48
N GLY A 404 26.70 -8.23 21.64
CA GLY A 404 27.04 -7.01 20.90
C GLY A 404 28.06 -7.18 19.76
N LYS A 405 28.43 -8.42 19.40
CA LYS A 405 29.43 -8.70 18.35
C LYS A 405 28.95 -8.48 16.91
N GLY A 406 27.67 -8.14 16.71
CA GLY A 406 27.10 -7.94 15.38
C GLY A 406 26.86 -9.24 14.61
N ASP A 407 26.31 -10.26 15.28
CA ASP A 407 25.93 -11.54 14.65
C ASP A 407 24.91 -11.31 13.51
N TRP A 408 25.14 -11.96 12.37
CA TRP A 408 24.29 -11.90 11.17
C TRP A 408 22.90 -12.51 11.38
N THR A 409 22.74 -13.45 12.32
CA THR A 409 21.47 -14.13 12.62
C THR A 409 20.43 -13.22 13.26
N ASN A 410 20.82 -12.09 13.84
CA ASN A 410 19.88 -11.14 14.42
C ASN A 410 19.29 -10.23 13.33
N LYS A 411 18.27 -10.71 12.62
CA LYS A 411 17.60 -10.02 11.53
C LYS A 411 16.30 -9.40 12.03
N PHE A 412 16.25 -8.06 12.07
CA PHE A 412 15.08 -7.33 12.52
C PHE A 412 14.95 -5.98 11.81
N ALA A 413 13.73 -5.45 11.82
CA ALA A 413 13.39 -4.12 11.34
C ALA A 413 12.52 -3.39 12.37
N ILE A 414 12.69 -2.07 12.49
CA ILE A 414 11.94 -1.22 13.43
C ILE A 414 11.48 0.03 12.70
N GLN A 415 10.20 0.37 12.87
CA GLN A 415 9.58 1.61 12.41
C GLN A 415 9.03 2.34 13.63
N LEU A 416 9.31 3.64 13.71
CA LEU A 416 8.70 4.57 14.64
C LEU A 416 8.11 5.72 13.83
N GLY A 417 6.89 6.14 14.15
CA GLY A 417 6.31 7.28 13.46
C GLY A 417 5.26 8.02 14.27
N ALA A 418 5.04 9.25 13.87
CA ALA A 418 4.05 10.14 14.46
C ALA A 418 3.33 10.94 13.38
N LYS A 419 2.04 11.22 13.60
CA LYS A 419 1.23 12.18 12.83
C LYS A 419 0.72 13.25 13.80
N TYR A 420 0.75 14.50 13.36
CA TYR A 420 0.20 15.66 14.06
C TYR A 420 -0.69 16.42 13.10
N ILE A 421 -2.01 16.34 13.31
CA ILE A 421 -3.00 16.99 12.46
C ILE A 421 -3.40 18.36 13.01
N ASP A 422 -3.74 19.28 12.12
CA ASP A 422 -3.96 20.70 12.45
C ASP A 422 -2.82 21.29 13.30
N ALA A 423 -1.59 21.07 12.81
CA ALA A 423 -0.36 21.42 13.48
C ALA A 423 -0.29 22.92 13.78
N PHE A 424 0.15 23.26 15.00
CA PHE A 424 0.22 24.63 15.49
C PHE A 424 -1.13 25.37 15.44
N ASN A 425 -2.24 24.62 15.48
CA ASN A 425 -3.61 25.11 15.33
C ASN A 425 -3.93 25.72 13.96
N VAL A 426 -3.13 25.41 12.93
CA VAL A 426 -3.42 25.78 11.54
C VAL A 426 -4.34 24.70 10.94
N PRO A 427 -5.58 25.03 10.55
CA PRO A 427 -6.50 24.04 10.00
C PRO A 427 -5.93 23.36 8.75
N ASN A 428 -6.02 22.04 8.71
CA ASN A 428 -5.60 21.19 7.59
C ASN A 428 -4.11 21.31 7.23
N LEU A 429 -3.27 21.77 8.16
CA LEU A 429 -1.83 21.57 8.13
C LEU A 429 -1.50 20.32 8.94
N ASP A 430 -1.08 19.26 8.26
CA ASP A 430 -0.78 17.98 8.89
C ASP A 430 0.70 17.64 8.70
N LEU A 431 1.33 17.19 9.79
CA LEU A 431 2.72 16.77 9.83
C LEU A 431 2.82 15.28 10.09
N GLN A 432 3.80 14.62 9.47
CA GLN A 432 4.13 13.22 9.74
C GLN A 432 5.65 13.08 9.80
N THR A 433 6.13 12.28 10.73
CA THR A 433 7.55 11.89 10.81
C THR A 433 7.65 10.39 10.95
N GLU A 434 8.64 9.80 10.30
CA GLU A 434 8.93 8.37 10.34
C GLU A 434 10.42 8.13 10.43
N PHE A 435 10.77 7.08 11.19
CA PHE A 435 12.10 6.53 11.27
C PHE A 435 12.00 5.03 11.06
N ASN A 436 12.70 4.53 10.05
CA ASN A 436 12.69 3.12 9.64
C ASN A 436 14.12 2.59 9.65
N LEU A 437 14.31 1.36 10.11
CA LEU A 437 15.58 0.65 9.98
C LEU A 437 15.36 -0.83 9.71
N ALA A 438 16.31 -1.46 9.04
CA ALA A 438 16.41 -2.91 8.93
C ALA A 438 17.89 -3.33 8.99
N ARG A 439 18.19 -4.35 9.81
CA ARG A 439 19.55 -4.92 9.84
C ARG A 439 19.89 -5.61 8.51
N PRO A 440 21.19 -5.78 8.19
CA PRO A 440 21.61 -6.62 7.08
C PRO A 440 20.94 -8.00 7.09
N PHE A 441 20.69 -8.56 5.90
CA PHE A 441 20.10 -9.89 5.66
C PHE A 441 18.63 -10.07 6.06
N THR A 442 18.01 -9.08 6.69
CA THR A 442 16.56 -9.07 6.93
C THR A 442 15.78 -9.29 5.63
N TYR A 443 14.73 -10.11 5.62
CA TYR A 443 13.90 -10.47 4.46
C TYR A 443 14.57 -11.37 3.40
N SER A 444 15.86 -11.67 3.54
CA SER A 444 16.59 -12.59 2.65
C SER A 444 16.51 -14.03 3.16
N HIS A 445 16.70 -15.01 2.27
CA HIS A 445 16.71 -16.42 2.64
C HIS A 445 17.88 -17.19 2.02
N GLU A 446 18.22 -18.33 2.62
CA GLU A 446 19.21 -19.26 2.08
C GLU A 446 18.69 -20.09 0.91
N ARG A 447 19.65 -20.55 0.09
CA ARG A 447 19.47 -21.72 -0.75
C ARG A 447 19.71 -23.00 0.06
N SER A 448 18.82 -23.98 -0.11
CA SER A 448 18.96 -25.34 0.41
C SER A 448 19.04 -26.36 -0.74
N ALA A 449 19.11 -27.66 -0.43
CA ALA A 449 19.08 -28.72 -1.44
C ALA A 449 17.75 -28.79 -2.21
N THR A 450 16.67 -28.25 -1.63
CA THR A 450 15.30 -28.37 -2.15
C THR A 450 14.70 -27.03 -2.61
N VAL A 451 15.27 -25.89 -2.20
CA VAL A 451 14.70 -24.55 -2.46
C VAL A 451 15.82 -23.53 -2.72
N ASN A 452 15.62 -22.62 -3.68
CA ASN A 452 16.55 -21.50 -3.95
C ASN A 452 16.21 -20.25 -3.12
N SER A 453 17.18 -19.37 -2.85
CA SER A 453 16.98 -18.13 -2.08
C SER A 453 15.83 -17.25 -2.59
N GLY A 454 15.61 -17.17 -3.90
CA GLY A 454 14.50 -16.42 -4.51
C GLY A 454 13.10 -17.00 -4.28
N GLN A 455 13.03 -18.28 -3.93
CA GLN A 455 11.78 -19.00 -3.69
C GLN A 455 11.23 -18.76 -2.28
N THR A 456 12.07 -18.35 -1.32
CA THR A 456 11.71 -18.18 0.10
C THR A 456 12.04 -16.78 0.66
N ASN A 457 12.62 -15.87 -0.13
CA ASN A 457 12.78 -14.48 0.29
C ASN A 457 11.46 -13.68 0.28
N TYR A 458 11.42 -12.57 1.02
CA TYR A 458 10.23 -11.73 1.18
C TYR A 458 10.05 -10.70 0.05
N ALA A 459 9.92 -11.19 -1.19
CA ALA A 459 9.82 -10.38 -2.39
C ALA A 459 8.74 -10.91 -3.36
N ASN A 460 8.11 -10.05 -4.15
CA ASN A 460 7.26 -10.43 -5.28
C ASN A 460 7.75 -9.74 -6.55
N TYR A 461 7.91 -10.50 -7.63
CA TYR A 461 8.44 -9.97 -8.90
C TYR A 461 9.80 -9.29 -8.71
N ASN A 462 10.64 -9.89 -7.87
CA ASN A 462 11.93 -9.40 -7.39
C ASN A 462 11.88 -8.10 -6.56
N GLN A 463 10.72 -7.56 -6.24
CA GLN A 463 10.61 -6.33 -5.45
C GLN A 463 10.24 -6.64 -3.99
N PRO A 464 10.80 -5.93 -2.99
CA PRO A 464 10.48 -6.15 -1.59
C PRO A 464 8.99 -6.02 -1.31
N LEU A 465 8.43 -7.00 -0.58
CA LEU A 465 7.04 -6.95 -0.10
C LEU A 465 6.85 -5.94 1.04
N ALA A 466 7.92 -5.59 1.76
CA ALA A 466 7.92 -4.64 2.86
C ALA A 466 8.55 -3.30 2.42
N HIS A 467 9.58 -2.82 3.10
CA HIS A 467 10.22 -1.54 2.80
C HIS A 467 10.92 -1.54 1.42
N PRO A 468 10.82 -0.48 0.60
CA PRO A 468 11.48 -0.44 -0.72
C PRO A 468 13.00 -0.59 -0.66
N LEU A 469 13.66 -0.05 0.38
CA LEU A 469 15.12 -0.22 0.56
C LEU A 469 15.54 -1.66 0.91
N GLY A 470 14.60 -2.58 1.17
CA GLY A 470 14.88 -3.96 1.52
C GLY A 470 15.53 -4.09 2.91
N ALA A 471 16.85 -4.21 2.96
CA ALA A 471 17.62 -4.47 4.18
C ALA A 471 18.87 -3.58 4.27
N ASN A 472 19.58 -3.65 5.40
CA ASN A 472 20.83 -2.91 5.63
C ASN A 472 20.66 -1.39 5.50
N PHE A 473 19.57 -0.84 6.03
CA PHE A 473 19.24 0.58 5.88
C PHE A 473 18.76 1.24 7.18
N LEU A 474 18.85 2.58 7.16
CA LEU A 474 18.30 3.53 8.10
C LEU A 474 17.64 4.66 7.30
N GLU A 475 16.41 5.04 7.62
CA GLU A 475 15.68 6.10 6.93
C GLU A 475 14.99 7.00 7.97
N GLY A 476 15.09 8.31 7.78
CA GLY A 476 14.27 9.31 8.45
C GLY A 476 13.49 10.11 7.41
N ILE A 477 12.17 10.21 7.56
CA ILE A 477 11.27 10.96 6.67
C ILE A 477 10.46 11.97 7.48
N GLY A 478 10.29 13.17 6.94
CA GLY A 478 9.31 14.15 7.35
C GLY A 478 8.36 14.47 6.19
N ILE A 479 7.06 14.57 6.47
CA ILE A 479 6.04 14.91 5.49
C ILE A 479 5.19 16.06 6.02
N VAL A 480 5.01 17.08 5.20
CA VAL A 480 4.14 18.22 5.45
C VAL A 480 3.01 18.19 4.42
N ARG A 481 1.77 18.29 4.88
CA ARG A 481 0.58 18.35 4.02
C ARG A 481 -0.25 19.55 4.42
N TYR A 482 -0.66 20.34 3.44
CA TYR A 482 -1.56 21.46 3.67
C TYR A 482 -2.69 21.43 2.65
N GLN A 483 -3.92 21.68 3.09
CA GLN A 483 -5.07 21.70 2.20
C GLN A 483 -5.99 22.90 2.45
N GLN A 484 -6.26 23.63 1.38
CA GLN A 484 -7.28 24.68 1.32
C GLN A 484 -8.31 24.32 0.25
N LYS A 485 -9.41 23.68 0.67
CA LYS A 485 -10.46 23.15 -0.22
C LYS A 485 -9.84 22.32 -1.35
N ARG A 486 -9.90 22.84 -2.59
CA ARG A 486 -9.44 22.17 -3.82
C ARG A 486 -7.92 22.20 -4.01
N LEU A 487 -7.20 23.07 -3.29
CA LEU A 487 -5.76 23.21 -3.39
C LEU A 487 -5.08 22.39 -2.28
N THR A 488 -4.14 21.55 -2.67
CA THR A 488 -3.35 20.73 -1.76
C THR A 488 -1.86 20.92 -2.03
N GLY A 489 -1.07 21.18 -0.98
CA GLY A 489 0.39 21.13 -1.00
C GLY A 489 0.88 19.91 -0.21
N ASN A 490 1.88 19.22 -0.73
CA ASN A 490 2.55 18.10 -0.08
C ASN A 490 4.07 18.27 -0.24
N GLY A 491 4.81 18.17 0.86
CA GLY A 491 6.26 18.17 0.88
C GLY A 491 6.80 16.96 1.63
N ILE A 492 7.62 16.15 0.98
CA ILE A 492 8.33 15.02 1.58
C ILE A 492 9.81 15.35 1.63
N PHE A 493 10.40 15.28 2.81
CA PHE A 493 11.84 15.36 3.01
C PHE A 493 12.33 14.06 3.63
N GLY A 494 13.47 13.54 3.18
CA GLY A 494 14.03 12.31 3.71
C GLY A 494 15.55 12.28 3.69
N ILE A 495 16.13 11.61 4.69
CA ILE A 495 17.53 11.20 4.71
C ILE A 495 17.56 9.69 4.87
N MET A 496 18.17 9.00 3.92
CA MET A 496 18.31 7.54 3.92
C MET A 496 19.78 7.18 3.90
N MET A 497 20.16 6.15 4.63
CA MET A 497 21.48 5.55 4.60
C MET A 497 21.31 4.06 4.39
N TYR A 498 21.97 3.50 3.38
CA TYR A 498 21.99 2.06 3.17
C TYR A 498 23.39 1.58 2.80
N GLY A 499 23.63 0.29 2.99
CA GLY A 499 24.86 -0.35 2.59
C GLY A 499 24.65 -1.23 1.35
N ALA A 500 25.16 -0.78 0.21
CA ALA A 500 25.09 -1.52 -1.04
C ALA A 500 26.15 -2.64 -1.09
N ASP A 501 25.83 -3.72 -1.79
CA ASP A 501 26.81 -4.76 -2.09
C ASP A 501 27.75 -4.25 -3.22
N PRO A 502 29.08 -4.14 -2.99
CA PRO A 502 29.99 -3.53 -3.97
C PRO A 502 30.16 -4.33 -5.28
N ALA A 503 29.90 -5.63 -5.24
CA ALA A 503 30.03 -6.56 -6.35
C ALA A 503 28.95 -7.66 -6.26
N ASN A 504 28.71 -8.36 -7.38
CA ASN A 504 27.64 -9.35 -7.47
C ASN A 504 27.89 -10.59 -6.59
N ASP A 505 29.14 -10.97 -6.41
CA ASP A 505 29.62 -12.11 -5.63
C ASP A 505 29.74 -11.80 -4.12
N LEU A 506 29.68 -10.53 -3.72
CA LEU A 506 29.73 -10.11 -2.32
C LEU A 506 28.32 -9.90 -1.76
N ASN A 507 28.05 -10.44 -0.57
CA ASN A 507 26.80 -10.22 0.14
C ASN A 507 27.05 -9.58 1.52
N TYR A 508 26.84 -8.27 1.60
CA TYR A 508 26.84 -7.47 2.83
C TYR A 508 25.43 -7.36 3.43
N GLY A 509 24.42 -7.97 2.81
CA GLY A 509 23.07 -8.10 3.33
C GLY A 509 22.13 -6.96 2.95
N GLY A 510 22.45 -6.15 1.95
CA GLY A 510 21.56 -5.11 1.42
C GLY A 510 20.56 -5.64 0.38
N ASN A 511 21.00 -6.53 -0.51
CA ASN A 511 20.14 -7.10 -1.54
C ASN A 511 19.41 -8.36 -1.03
N ILE A 512 18.11 -8.23 -0.75
CA ILE A 512 17.26 -9.33 -0.26
C ILE A 512 17.08 -10.49 -1.25
N LEU A 513 17.54 -10.31 -2.49
CA LEU A 513 17.50 -11.34 -3.52
C LEU A 513 18.64 -12.36 -3.42
N LYS A 514 19.73 -12.02 -2.70
CA LYS A 514 20.91 -12.89 -2.57
C LYS A 514 20.74 -13.95 -1.49
N ASP A 515 21.42 -15.07 -1.69
CA ASP A 515 21.58 -16.12 -0.69
C ASP A 515 22.44 -15.61 0.48
N TYR A 516 21.89 -15.59 1.70
CA TYR A 516 22.62 -15.15 2.87
C TYR A 516 23.74 -16.13 3.30
N ASN A 517 23.84 -17.33 2.73
CA ASN A 517 24.99 -18.21 2.92
C ASN A 517 26.25 -17.73 2.20
N GLY A 518 26.11 -16.89 1.17
CA GLY A 518 27.20 -16.17 0.53
C GLY A 518 27.66 -14.91 1.29
N ARG A 519 27.24 -14.74 2.54
CA ARG A 519 27.63 -13.58 3.37
C ARG A 519 29.13 -13.47 3.56
N VAL A 520 29.64 -12.25 3.63
CA VAL A 520 31.08 -11.98 3.79
C VAL A 520 31.61 -12.37 5.18
N ARG A 521 30.77 -12.29 6.23
CA ARG A 521 31.17 -12.56 7.62
C ARG A 521 29.99 -12.92 8.53
N ASN A 522 30.27 -13.68 9.58
CA ASN A 522 29.28 -14.07 10.59
C ASN A 522 29.10 -13.02 11.71
N GLU A 523 30.17 -12.33 12.10
CA GLU A 523 30.15 -11.29 13.14
C GLU A 523 30.65 -9.95 12.56
N GLY A 524 30.47 -8.85 13.30
CA GLY A 524 30.84 -7.50 12.86
C GLY A 524 29.87 -6.88 11.85
N ASN A 525 28.63 -7.37 11.78
CA ASN A 525 27.60 -6.83 10.89
C ASN A 525 26.88 -5.63 11.53
N PHE A 526 26.82 -4.51 10.81
CA PHE A 526 26.15 -3.28 11.23
C PHE A 526 25.37 -2.67 10.06
N ILE A 527 24.41 -1.79 10.36
CA ILE A 527 23.58 -1.12 9.34
C ILE A 527 24.44 -0.14 8.54
N GLY A 528 24.33 -0.16 7.22
CA GLY A 528 25.14 0.64 6.30
C GLY A 528 26.47 -0.01 5.91
N GLN A 529 26.67 -1.31 6.19
CA GLN A 529 27.90 -2.02 5.82
C GLN A 529 27.97 -2.35 4.32
N GLY A 530 29.18 -2.58 3.81
CA GLY A 530 29.43 -2.71 2.36
C GLY A 530 29.85 -1.35 1.80
N ARG A 531 29.24 -0.92 0.70
CA ARG A 531 29.40 0.44 0.16
C ARG A 531 28.34 1.33 0.78
N LYS A 532 28.75 2.16 1.74
CA LYS A 532 27.86 3.10 2.42
C LYS A 532 27.38 4.16 1.43
N THR A 533 26.06 4.33 1.33
CA THR A 533 25.43 5.35 0.50
C THR A 533 24.41 6.13 1.32
N ILE A 534 24.44 7.46 1.20
CA ILE A 534 23.51 8.38 1.86
C ILE A 534 22.71 9.10 0.78
N ILE A 535 21.39 9.16 0.94
CA ILE A 535 20.49 9.86 0.06
C ILE A 535 19.84 11.00 0.84
N THR A 536 19.89 12.21 0.29
CA THR A 536 19.02 13.31 0.69
C THR A 536 17.94 13.45 -0.36
N TYR A 537 16.68 13.50 0.06
CA TYR A 537 15.52 13.51 -0.81
C TYR A 537 14.57 14.64 -0.43
N LEU A 538 14.07 15.37 -1.42
CA LEU A 538 13.04 16.39 -1.29
C LEU A 538 12.05 16.24 -2.46
N ASP A 539 10.77 16.10 -2.15
CA ASP A 539 9.68 16.09 -3.14
C ASP A 539 8.63 17.11 -2.73
N LEU A 540 8.36 18.07 -3.60
CA LEU A 540 7.35 19.11 -3.42
C LEU A 540 6.29 18.93 -4.50
N ARG A 541 5.02 18.84 -4.09
CA ARG A 541 3.89 18.65 -4.98
C ARG A 541 2.76 19.62 -4.62
N ALA A 542 2.27 20.35 -5.62
CA ALA A 542 1.04 21.13 -5.53
C ALA A 542 -0.01 20.51 -6.45
N SER A 543 -1.23 20.35 -5.95
CA SER A 543 -2.34 19.72 -6.66
C SER A 543 -3.59 20.59 -6.55
N TYR A 544 -4.27 20.83 -7.66
CA TYR A 544 -5.55 21.55 -7.70
C TYR A 544 -6.65 20.70 -8.32
N MET A 545 -7.72 20.47 -7.57
CA MET A 545 -8.87 19.68 -8.01
C MET A 545 -9.84 20.52 -8.86
N LEU A 546 -9.78 20.36 -10.19
CA LEU A 546 -10.66 21.07 -11.14
C LEU A 546 -12.12 20.63 -10.99
N ARG A 547 -12.31 19.31 -10.95
CA ARG A 547 -13.58 18.60 -10.77
C ARG A 547 -13.29 17.40 -9.88
N HIS A 548 -14.33 16.77 -9.33
CA HIS A 548 -14.18 15.55 -8.54
C HIS A 548 -13.28 14.53 -9.27
N ASN A 549 -12.22 14.10 -8.60
CA ASN A 549 -11.17 13.21 -9.11
C ASN A 549 -10.42 13.66 -10.38
N ILE A 550 -10.48 14.95 -10.76
CA ILE A 550 -9.64 15.55 -11.81
C ILE A 550 -8.69 16.57 -11.19
N PHE A 551 -7.39 16.31 -11.28
CA PHE A 551 -6.34 17.09 -10.62
C PHE A 551 -5.32 17.60 -11.64
N LEU A 552 -4.98 18.88 -11.54
CA LEU A 552 -3.75 19.43 -12.12
C LEU A 552 -2.66 19.40 -11.07
N GLU A 553 -1.48 18.91 -11.44
CA GLU A 553 -0.38 18.70 -10.50
C GLU A 553 0.91 19.30 -11.02
N GLY A 554 1.58 20.09 -10.18
CA GLY A 554 2.97 20.49 -10.35
C GLY A 554 3.84 19.79 -9.32
N ARG A 555 5.01 19.32 -9.73
CA ARG A 555 5.97 18.62 -8.87
C ARG A 555 7.38 19.10 -9.12
N TYR A 556 8.15 19.23 -8.04
CA TYR A 556 9.60 19.39 -8.06
C TYR A 556 10.24 18.36 -7.13
N MET A 557 11.22 17.62 -7.61
CA MET A 557 11.97 16.61 -6.86
C MET A 557 13.46 16.92 -6.95
N TYR A 558 14.13 16.85 -5.81
CA TYR A 558 15.57 16.93 -5.67
C TYR A 558 16.05 15.70 -4.89
N ARG A 559 17.02 14.98 -5.46
CA ARG A 559 17.66 13.84 -4.80
C ARG A 559 19.17 13.95 -4.97
N PHE A 560 19.89 13.88 -3.86
CA PHE A 560 21.35 13.79 -3.86
C PHE A 560 21.78 12.47 -3.24
N GLN A 561 22.58 11.71 -3.98
CA GLN A 561 23.17 10.45 -3.55
C GLN A 561 24.67 10.65 -3.34
N ASP A 562 25.14 10.46 -2.11
CA ASP A 562 26.56 10.46 -1.74
C ASP A 562 26.97 9.01 -1.42
N SER A 563 27.79 8.43 -2.30
CA SER A 563 28.27 7.06 -2.16
C SER A 563 29.74 7.06 -1.76
N GLN A 564 30.10 6.13 -0.87
CA GLN A 564 31.50 5.86 -0.55
C GLN A 564 32.34 5.55 -1.81
N TYR A 565 31.72 4.98 -2.85
CA TYR A 565 32.32 4.90 -4.17
C TYR A 565 31.90 6.12 -4.99
N ARG A 566 32.80 7.10 -5.08
CA ARG A 566 32.56 8.42 -5.69
C ARG A 566 31.84 8.38 -7.05
N PRO A 567 32.18 7.48 -8.00
CA PRO A 567 31.46 7.38 -9.27
C PRO A 567 29.94 7.13 -9.17
N ASP A 568 29.44 6.56 -8.06
CA ASP A 568 27.99 6.37 -7.84
C ASP A 568 27.31 7.60 -7.20
N SER A 569 28.05 8.68 -6.98
CA SER A 569 27.53 9.92 -6.39
C SER A 569 26.97 10.82 -7.48
N TYR A 570 25.72 11.25 -7.35
CA TYR A 570 25.05 12.12 -8.30
C TYR A 570 23.88 12.87 -7.68
N THR A 571 23.48 13.94 -8.35
CA THR A 571 22.26 14.70 -8.10
C THR A 571 21.27 14.46 -9.23
N ASP A 572 19.99 14.26 -8.87
CA ASP A 572 18.86 14.16 -9.78
C ASP A 572 17.83 15.23 -9.40
N GLN A 573 17.45 16.04 -10.38
CA GLN A 573 16.43 17.07 -10.25
C GLN A 573 15.36 16.83 -11.29
N THR A 574 14.11 16.75 -10.85
CA THR A 574 12.97 16.56 -11.74
C THR A 574 11.93 17.64 -11.50
N ALA A 575 11.49 18.31 -12.55
CA ALA A 575 10.30 19.16 -12.53
C ALA A 575 9.25 18.57 -13.49
N SER A 576 8.00 18.47 -13.06
CA SER A 576 6.93 17.93 -13.91
C SER A 576 5.58 18.59 -13.67
N PHE A 577 4.76 18.60 -14.71
CA PHE A 577 3.36 19.01 -14.67
C PHE A 577 2.49 17.93 -15.30
N GLY A 578 1.32 17.67 -14.73
CA GLY A 578 0.42 16.66 -15.26
C GLY A 578 -1.04 16.82 -14.86
N LEU A 579 -1.90 16.10 -15.58
CA LEU A 579 -3.32 15.96 -15.35
C LEU A 579 -3.61 14.52 -14.93
N ARG A 580 -4.17 14.33 -13.73
CA ARG A 580 -4.70 13.05 -13.26
C ARG A 580 -6.21 13.04 -13.28
N TRP A 581 -6.80 11.93 -13.69
CA TRP A 581 -8.24 11.67 -13.64
C TRP A 581 -8.50 10.26 -13.12
N ASN A 582 -9.17 10.15 -11.96
CA ASN A 582 -9.45 8.88 -11.24
C ASN A 582 -8.22 7.95 -11.08
N MET A 583 -7.02 8.51 -11.05
CA MET A 583 -5.77 7.77 -10.88
C MET A 583 -5.10 8.22 -9.60
N PRO A 584 -4.68 7.34 -8.67
CA PRO A 584 -3.93 7.77 -7.50
C PRO A 584 -2.57 8.37 -7.88
N TYR A 585 -2.08 9.34 -7.09
CA TYR A 585 -0.66 9.73 -7.17
C TYR A 585 0.19 8.62 -6.57
N ARG A 586 1.30 8.30 -7.23
CA ARG A 586 2.23 7.27 -6.78
C ARG A 586 3.48 7.92 -6.21
N ASN A 587 3.84 7.54 -4.98
CA ASN A 587 5.04 8.02 -4.31
C ASN A 587 6.23 7.11 -4.66
N TRP A 588 7.30 7.67 -5.18
CA TRP A 588 8.54 6.97 -5.56
C TRP A 588 9.67 7.50 -4.69
N VAL A 589 9.60 7.19 -3.40
CA VAL A 589 10.57 7.65 -2.39
C VAL A 589 11.47 6.46 -2.10
N PHE A 590 12.75 6.52 -2.49
CA PHE A 590 13.78 5.50 -2.24
C PHE A 590 15.19 6.00 -2.67
#